data_AF-Q2JNL8-F1
#
_entry.id   AF-Q2JNL8-F1
#
_cell.length_a   1.000
_cell.length_b   1.000
_cell.length_c   1.000
_cell.angle_alpha   90.00
_cell.angle_beta   90.00
_cell.angle_gamma   90.00
#
_symmetry.space_group_name_H-M   'P 1'
#
loop_
_entity.id
_entity.type
_entity.pdbx_description
1 polymer ?
#
loop_
_entity_poly.entity_id
_entity_poly.type
_entity_poly.pdbx_seq_one_letter_code
_entity_poly.pdbx_strand_id
1 'polypeptide(L)'
;MAEQHKPLKSLENQMERAVLEMVNEILLMESQQRYCFCEKFCNDAAALALNNLQPRYATSFHGSLRTLEAIQADQELQRLIRLEVVKAMDKVAANPRCPEPECPLLLRDVEAIELELAPSDN
;
A
#
# COMPACT_ATOMS: atom_id res chain seq x y z
N MET A 1 43.15 23.59 6.36
CA MET A 1 42.41 23.24 5.14
C MET A 1 41.07 22.72 5.59
N ALA A 2 39.97 23.45 5.31
CA ALA A 2 38.65 23.01 5.73
C ALA A 2 38.22 21.84 4.82
N GLU A 3 38.08 20.65 5.40
CA GLU A 3 37.48 19.50 4.72
C GLU A 3 36.03 19.85 4.40
N GLN A 4 35.75 20.15 3.14
CA GLN A 4 34.39 20.40 2.68
C GLN A 4 33.63 19.07 2.70
N HIS A 5 32.76 18.89 3.69
CA HIS A 5 31.87 17.74 3.77
C HIS A 5 31.03 17.67 2.49
N LYS A 6 31.25 16.64 1.67
CA LYS A 6 30.47 16.42 0.46
C LYS A 6 29.01 16.10 0.84
N PRO A 7 27.99 16.72 0.22
CA PRO A 7 26.62 16.43 0.56
C PRO A 7 26.31 14.96 0.23
N LEU A 8 25.58 14.29 1.14
CA LEU A 8 25.08 12.94 0.91
C LEU A 8 24.14 12.98 -0.31
N LYS A 9 24.37 12.08 -1.26
CA LYS A 9 23.49 11.88 -2.42
C LYS A 9 22.16 11.27 -1.96
N SER A 10 21.09 11.48 -2.73
CA SER A 10 19.77 10.89 -2.43
C SER A 10 19.88 9.37 -2.29
N LEU A 11 19.25 8.82 -1.25
CA LEU A 11 19.14 7.39 -0.96
C LEU A 11 17.66 7.05 -0.97
N GLU A 12 17.22 6.20 -1.90
CA GLU A 12 15.80 5.93 -2.14
C GLU A 12 15.54 4.42 -2.18
N ASN A 13 14.49 3.97 -1.49
CA ASN A 13 14.02 2.59 -1.54
C ASN A 13 13.13 2.38 -2.77
N GLN A 14 13.61 1.61 -3.74
CA GLN A 14 12.88 1.35 -4.97
C GLN A 14 11.66 0.44 -4.77
N MET A 15 11.58 -0.26 -3.62
CA MET A 15 10.38 -1.02 -3.26
C MET A 15 9.17 -0.12 -3.02
N GLU A 16 9.36 1.14 -2.60
CA GLU A 16 8.25 2.08 -2.37
C GLU A 16 7.44 2.28 -3.65
N ARG A 17 8.13 2.48 -4.77
CA ARG A 17 7.49 2.64 -6.09
C ARG A 17 6.73 1.38 -6.51
N ALA A 18 7.36 0.21 -6.40
CA ALA A 18 6.75 -1.05 -6.77
C ALA A 18 5.51 -1.38 -5.93
N VAL A 19 5.55 -1.08 -4.62
CA VAL A 19 4.41 -1.27 -3.71
C VAL A 19 3.28 -0.30 -4.04
N LEU A 20 3.57 0.98 -4.28
CA LEU A 20 2.55 1.97 -4.64
C LEU A 20 1.87 1.64 -5.97
N GLU A 21 2.64 1.21 -6.97
CA GLU A 21 2.12 0.73 -8.26
C GLU A 21 1.17 -0.47 -8.03
N MET A 22 1.58 -1.45 -7.22
CA MET A 22 0.76 -2.63 -6.89
C MET A 22 -0.53 -2.27 -6.13
N VAL A 23 -0.47 -1.33 -5.18
CA VAL A 23 -1.67 -0.83 -4.48
C VAL A 23 -2.67 -0.24 -5.47
N ASN A 24 -2.18 0.61 -6.39
CA ASN A 24 -3.03 1.19 -7.44
C ASN A 24 -3.61 0.13 -8.37
N GLU A 25 -2.83 -0.87 -8.79
CA GLU A 25 -3.34 -1.98 -9.59
C GLU A 25 -4.48 -2.72 -8.91
N ILE A 26 -4.31 -3.08 -7.62
CA ILE A 26 -5.34 -3.81 -6.86
C ILE A 26 -6.60 -2.94 -6.71
N LEU A 27 -6.44 -1.66 -6.39
CA LEU A 27 -7.56 -0.72 -6.28
C LEU A 27 -8.34 -0.55 -7.59
N LEU A 28 -7.68 -0.63 -8.75
CA LEU A 28 -8.34 -0.57 -10.06
C LEU A 28 -9.07 -1.88 -10.43
N MET A 29 -8.62 -3.02 -9.92
CA MET A 29 -9.21 -4.33 -10.20
C MET A 29 -10.37 -4.67 -9.26
N GLU A 30 -10.34 -4.15 -8.04
CA GLU A 30 -11.27 -4.49 -6.96
C GLU A 30 -12.38 -3.45 -6.83
N SER A 31 -13.55 -3.87 -6.33
CA SER A 31 -14.68 -2.96 -6.17
C SER A 31 -14.47 -1.99 -5.00
N GLN A 32 -15.05 -0.79 -5.10
CA GLN A 32 -14.98 0.22 -4.03
C GLN A 32 -15.68 -0.19 -2.73
N GLN A 33 -16.37 -1.33 -2.74
CA GLN A 33 -16.99 -1.92 -1.55
C GLN A 33 -15.98 -2.66 -0.66
N ARG A 34 -14.82 -3.04 -1.20
CA ARG A 34 -13.79 -3.79 -0.47
C ARG A 34 -12.66 -2.90 0.06
N TYR A 35 -12.31 -1.84 -0.65
CA TYR A 35 -11.20 -0.95 -0.28
C TYR A 35 -11.56 0.53 -0.44
N CYS A 36 -10.89 1.39 0.32
CA CYS A 36 -11.00 2.84 0.20
C CYS A 36 -9.91 3.39 -0.75
N PHE A 37 -10.23 4.47 -1.46
CA PHE A 37 -9.29 5.15 -2.39
C PHE A 37 -8.63 6.38 -1.78
N CYS A 38 -8.86 6.67 -0.50
CA CYS A 38 -8.25 7.84 0.12
C CYS A 38 -6.73 7.67 0.24
N GLU A 39 -6.01 8.78 0.10
CA GLU A 39 -4.54 8.80 0.16
C GLU A 39 -4.01 8.16 1.46
N LYS A 40 -4.71 8.40 2.58
CA LYS A 40 -4.33 7.83 3.88
C LYS A 40 -4.42 6.31 3.91
N PHE A 41 -5.49 5.72 3.36
CA PHE A 41 -5.64 4.27 3.27
C PHE A 41 -4.52 3.66 2.43
N CYS A 42 -4.24 4.24 1.26
CA CYS A 42 -3.17 3.80 0.38
C CYS A 42 -1.81 3.86 1.07
N ASN A 43 -1.52 4.96 1.78
CA ASN A 43 -0.27 5.14 2.50
C ASN A 43 -0.13 4.18 3.69
N ASP A 44 -1.20 3.95 4.46
CA ASP A 44 -1.20 3.00 5.57
C ASP A 44 -0.96 1.56 5.07
N ALA A 45 -1.61 1.17 3.97
CA ALA A 45 -1.42 -0.14 3.35
C ALA A 45 0.00 -0.29 2.78
N ALA A 46 0.51 0.72 2.09
CA ALA A 46 1.87 0.71 1.55
C ALA A 46 2.92 0.62 2.68
N ALA A 47 2.77 1.38 3.75
CA ALA A 47 3.68 1.34 4.90
C ALA A 47 3.70 -0.05 5.57
N LEU A 48 2.53 -0.66 5.77
CA LEU A 48 2.44 -2.00 6.33
C LEU A 48 3.06 -3.07 5.43
N ALA A 49 2.88 -2.96 4.11
CA ALA A 49 3.48 -3.88 3.15
C ALA A 49 5.02 -3.73 3.12
N LEU A 50 5.52 -2.49 3.07
CA LEU A 50 6.96 -2.20 3.03
C LEU A 50 7.70 -2.71 4.27
N ASN A 51 7.06 -2.69 5.45
CA ASN A 51 7.65 -3.23 6.67
C ASN A 51 7.91 -4.75 6.61
N ASN A 52 7.22 -5.48 5.74
CA ASN A 52 7.40 -6.94 5.57
C ASN A 52 8.26 -7.30 4.37
N LEU A 53 8.61 -6.33 3.52
CA LEU A 53 9.38 -6.54 2.29
C LEU A 53 10.83 -6.11 2.48
N GLN A 54 11.76 -6.83 1.85
CA GLN A 54 13.17 -6.46 1.90
C GLN A 54 13.39 -5.15 1.12
N PRO A 55 13.91 -4.07 1.75
CA PRO A 55 14.12 -2.80 1.07
C PRO A 55 15.27 -2.91 0.07
N ARG A 56 15.16 -2.19 -1.06
CA ARG A 56 16.17 -2.15 -2.12
C ARG A 56 16.55 -0.71 -2.40
N TYR A 57 17.67 -0.29 -1.81
CA TYR A 57 18.13 1.09 -1.89
C TYR A 57 19.01 1.34 -3.11
N ALA A 58 18.82 2.51 -3.71
CA ALA A 58 19.69 3.04 -4.75
C ALA A 58 20.11 4.48 -4.42
N THR A 59 21.34 4.84 -4.81
CA THR A 59 21.96 6.16 -4.54
C THR A 59 22.22 6.98 -5.81
N SER A 60 21.73 6.50 -6.95
CA SER A 60 21.92 7.14 -8.25
C SER A 60 20.76 6.79 -9.16
N PHE A 61 20.43 7.70 -10.07
CA PHE A 61 19.34 7.51 -11.03
C PHE A 61 19.47 6.20 -11.84
N HIS A 62 20.66 5.90 -12.36
CA HIS A 62 20.91 4.64 -13.08
C HIS A 62 20.76 3.41 -12.19
N GLY A 63 21.18 3.50 -10.92
CA GLY A 63 20.99 2.43 -9.94
C GLY A 63 19.51 2.21 -9.62
N SER A 64 18.73 3.29 -9.50
CA SER A 64 17.29 3.25 -9.27
C SER A 64 16.57 2.54 -10.43
N LEU A 65 16.87 2.92 -11.68
CA LEU A 65 16.30 2.28 -12.87
C LEU A 65 16.62 0.80 -12.94
N ARG A 66 17.90 0.41 -12.81
CA ARG A 66 18.28 -1.01 -12.88
C ARG A 66 17.66 -1.85 -11.78
N THR A 67 17.52 -1.26 -10.59
CA THR A 67 16.91 -1.94 -9.45
C THR A 67 15.42 -2.14 -9.69
N LEU A 68 14.73 -1.13 -10.23
CA LEU A 68 13.32 -1.20 -10.59
C LEU A 68 13.07 -2.22 -11.71
N GLU A 69 13.88 -2.22 -12.76
CA GLU A 69 13.85 -3.24 -13.82
C GLU A 69 14.05 -4.66 -13.26
N ALA A 70 15.01 -4.83 -12.35
CA ALA A 70 15.25 -6.12 -11.71
C ALA A 70 14.07 -6.56 -10.83
N ILE A 71 13.40 -5.62 -10.15
CA ILE A 71 12.18 -5.92 -9.36
C ILE A 71 11.04 -6.34 -10.29
N GLN A 72 10.84 -5.65 -11.41
CA GLN A 72 9.76 -5.95 -12.36
C GLN A 72 9.98 -7.26 -13.12
N ALA A 73 11.22 -7.59 -13.46
CA ALA A 73 11.57 -8.83 -14.15
C ALA A 73 11.42 -10.09 -13.27
N ASP A 74 11.52 -9.94 -11.94
CA ASP A 74 11.43 -11.04 -10.99
C ASP A 74 9.96 -11.37 -10.65
N GLN A 75 9.41 -12.37 -11.35
CA GLN A 75 8.02 -12.80 -11.18
C GLN A 75 7.69 -13.27 -9.76
N GLU A 76 8.63 -13.94 -9.09
CA GLU A 76 8.40 -14.44 -7.73
C GLU A 76 8.37 -13.27 -6.74
N LEU A 77 9.26 -12.29 -6.92
CA LEU A 77 9.20 -11.06 -6.14
C LEU A 77 7.91 -10.28 -6.39
N GLN A 78 7.44 -10.16 -7.63
CA GLN A 78 6.16 -9.53 -7.94
C GLN A 78 4.98 -10.24 -7.24
N ARG A 79 4.99 -11.57 -7.22
CA ARG A 79 3.99 -12.37 -6.51
C ARG A 79 4.03 -12.11 -4.99
N LEU A 80 5.22 -12.02 -4.41
CA LEU A 80 5.41 -11.71 -2.99
C LEU A 80 4.93 -10.30 -2.64
N ILE A 81 5.27 -9.30 -3.47
CA ILE A 81 4.79 -7.91 -3.31
C ILE A 81 3.27 -7.90 -3.31
N ARG A 82 2.63 -8.52 -4.32
CA ARG A 82 1.17 -8.59 -4.41
C ARG A 82 0.55 -9.22 -3.15
N LEU A 83 1.09 -10.34 -2.67
CA LEU A 83 0.58 -11.02 -1.48
C LEU A 83 0.64 -10.13 -0.24
N GLU A 84 1.78 -9.48 0.01
CA GLU A 84 1.94 -8.61 1.17
C GLU A 84 1.11 -7.34 1.07
N VAL A 85 0.93 -6.79 -0.14
CA VAL A 85 0.04 -5.64 -0.36
C VAL A 85 -1.42 -6.00 -0.08
N VAL A 86 -1.94 -7.11 -0.62
CA VAL A 86 -3.33 -7.54 -0.35
C VAL A 86 -3.55 -7.75 1.14
N LYS A 87 -2.63 -8.44 1.81
CA LYS A 87 -2.68 -8.68 3.25
C LYS A 87 -2.62 -7.39 4.06
N ALA A 88 -1.85 -6.39 3.62
CA ALA A 88 -1.81 -5.09 4.25
C ALA A 88 -3.12 -4.33 4.04
N MET A 89 -3.66 -4.32 2.81
CA MET A 89 -4.94 -3.69 2.48
C MET A 89 -6.09 -4.28 3.27
N ASP A 90 -6.20 -5.61 3.39
CA ASP A 90 -7.22 -6.28 4.21
C ASP A 90 -7.12 -5.87 5.69
N LYS A 91 -5.90 -5.74 6.23
CA LYS A 91 -5.69 -5.28 7.62
C LYS A 91 -6.11 -3.83 7.85
N VAL A 92 -5.81 -2.94 6.90
CA VAL A 92 -6.23 -1.53 6.99
C VAL A 92 -7.73 -1.41 6.77
N ALA A 93 -8.31 -2.22 5.87
CA ALA A 93 -9.74 -2.22 5.59
C ALA A 93 -10.58 -2.68 6.79
N ALA A 94 -10.06 -3.59 7.61
CA ALA A 94 -10.72 -4.03 8.85
C ALA A 94 -10.73 -2.97 9.96
N ASN A 95 -9.88 -1.93 9.89
CA ASN A 95 -9.88 -0.83 10.83
C ASN A 95 -9.49 0.48 10.12
N PRO A 96 -10.37 1.00 9.25
CA PRO A 96 -10.04 2.11 8.38
C PRO A 96 -9.96 3.40 9.20
N ARG A 97 -8.78 4.04 9.20
CA ARG A 97 -8.55 5.34 9.86
C ARG A 97 -8.77 6.51 8.90
N CYS A 98 -9.72 6.39 7.98
CA CYS A 98 -9.97 7.39 6.95
C CYS A 98 -10.41 8.72 7.58
N PRO A 99 -9.89 9.87 7.10
CA PRO A 99 -10.28 11.18 7.61
C PRO A 99 -11.63 11.66 7.05
N GLU A 100 -12.07 11.07 5.93
CA GLU A 100 -13.29 11.48 5.22
C GLU A 100 -14.51 10.72 5.74
N PRO A 101 -15.63 11.41 6.02
CA PRO A 101 -16.86 10.80 6.53
C PRO A 101 -17.59 9.92 5.50
N GLU A 102 -17.29 10.07 4.20
CA GLU A 102 -17.90 9.31 3.10
C GLU A 102 -17.08 8.06 2.72
N CYS A 103 -16.26 7.54 3.63
CA CYS A 103 -15.50 6.32 3.36
C CYS A 103 -16.45 5.12 3.14
N PRO A 104 -16.41 4.44 1.97
CA PRO A 104 -17.27 3.29 1.70
C PRO A 104 -17.13 2.17 2.74
N LEU A 105 -15.94 2.03 3.35
CA LEU A 105 -15.68 1.03 4.38
C LEU A 105 -16.36 1.35 5.70
N LEU A 106 -16.46 2.64 6.07
CA LEU A 106 -17.15 3.06 7.29
C LEU A 106 -18.67 2.91 7.17
N LEU A 107 -19.22 3.09 5.95
CA LEU A 107 -20.65 2.90 5.69
C LEU A 107 -21.06 1.43 5.69
N ARG A 108 -20.15 0.53 5.28
CA ARG A 108 -20.41 -0.92 5.22
C ARG A 108 -20.52 -1.57 6.60
N ASP A 109 -19.72 -1.10 7.57
CA ASP A 109 -19.85 -1.54 8.96
C ASP A 109 -21.22 -1.17 9.54
N VAL A 110 -21.81 -0.05 9.11
CA VAL A 110 -23.15 0.38 9.55
C VAL A 110 -24.26 -0.48 8.94
N GLU A 111 -24.21 -0.77 7.63
CA GLU A 111 -25.20 -1.64 6.97
C GLU A 111 -25.18 -3.10 7.49
N ALA A 112 -23.99 -3.64 7.82
CA ALA A 112 -23.88 -4.96 8.42
C ALA A 112 -24.51 -5.03 9.82
N ILE A 113 -24.36 -3.97 10.61
CA ILE A 113 -24.99 -3.85 11.94
C ILE A 113 -26.51 -3.70 11.82
N GLU A 114 -27.02 -2.95 10.84
CA GLU A 114 -28.46 -2.78 10.64
C GLU A 114 -29.16 -4.09 10.22
N LEU A 115 -28.48 -4.97 9.49
CA LEU A 115 -29.04 -6.27 9.08
C LEU A 115 -29.11 -7.28 10.23
N GLU A 116 -28.19 -7.22 11.20
CA GLU A 116 -28.21 -8.07 12.41
C GLU A 116 -29.26 -7.62 13.45
N LEU A 117 -29.75 -6.38 13.34
CA LEU A 117 -30.77 -5.79 14.22
C LEU A 117 -32.19 -5.88 13.64
N ALA A 118 -32.37 -6.45 12.45
CA ALA A 118 -33.71 -6.72 11.92
C ALA A 118 -34.42 -7.73 12.84
N PRO A 119 -35.56 -7.36 13.45
CA PRO A 119 -36.31 -8.32 14.27
C PRO A 119 -36.71 -9.49 13.37
N SER A 120 -36.44 -10.71 13.83
CA SER A 120 -37.02 -11.91 13.23
C SER A 120 -38.53 -11.81 13.43
N ASP A 121 -39.25 -11.40 12.40
CA ASP A 121 -40.71 -11.44 12.38
C ASP A 121 -41.15 -12.89 12.63
N ASN A 122 -41.77 -13.12 13.79
CA ASN A 122 -42.29 -14.39 14.28
C ASN A 122 -43.81 -14.27 14.44
#